data_AF-A0A1X7TKF3-F1
#
_entry.id   AF-A0A1X7TKF3-F1
#
_cell.length_a   1.000
_cell.length_b   1.000
_cell.length_c   1.000
_cell.angle_alpha   90.00
_cell.angle_beta   90.00
_cell.angle_gamma   90.00
#
_symmetry.space_group_name_H-M   'P 1'
#
loop_
_entity.id
_entity.type
_entity.pdbx_description
1 polymer ?
#
loop_
_entity_poly.entity_id
_entity_poly.type
_entity_poly.pdbx_seq_one_letter_code
_entity_poly.pdbx_strand_id
1 'polypeptide(L)'
;MSIPWSKTSKEDFHLERAKVILDEDHYGLNDIKDRILEFIGVSRLKGSVQGKILCFVGPPGVGIARSVARALNREGRPHNKLIQQSLTDSLSLRGMTDVAEIKGHRRKYVGPMPGKVIQSLKKGDPASALLELLDPEQNSFFLDHYLDVPVSGYISEEKESIAQNYLIPQAHSSSGLEEGQVLIETDALQSLIKWYCRESGVRNLQKHIEKILHKAAFKVLSQIQTNDDEAEEDEKKEETKEEKPSPPPVPPVTVSSSNLKDFVGHPPFISDRLYETTPPGVVMGLACTSMGGTTFYVETGMAEGQGLSKEGRGEGGMTTTGQLGDVMKESTVIAYTVAKGATPKDDPSAGVTIVSALLSLAMDRPIRQNVAMTGELSLTGKYSQLTFV
;
A
#
# COMPACT_ATOMS: atom_id res chain seq x y z
N MET A 1 13.35 16.38 -33.42
CA MET A 1 12.57 15.75 -32.33
C MET A 1 11.15 15.57 -32.85
N SER A 2 10.67 14.33 -33.01
CA SER A 2 9.34 14.02 -33.55
C SER A 2 8.30 13.98 -32.41
N ILE A 3 7.79 15.15 -32.02
CA ILE A 3 6.65 15.22 -31.09
C ILE A 3 5.38 14.89 -31.90
N PRO A 4 4.51 13.98 -31.43
CA PRO A 4 3.35 13.49 -32.18
C PRO A 4 2.14 14.45 -32.25
N TRP A 5 2.32 15.73 -32.59
CA TRP A 5 1.29 16.79 -32.54
C TRP A 5 -0.07 16.46 -33.17
N SER A 6 -0.12 15.57 -34.17
CA SER A 6 -1.34 15.20 -34.91
C SER A 6 -1.98 13.89 -34.46
N LYS A 7 -1.44 13.20 -33.45
CA LYS A 7 -2.01 11.95 -32.93
C LYS A 7 -2.85 12.24 -31.70
N THR A 8 -4.15 11.95 -31.80
CA THR A 8 -5.05 11.89 -30.66
C THR A 8 -5.49 10.45 -30.46
N SER A 9 -5.41 9.95 -29.24
CA SER A 9 -6.04 8.69 -28.85
C SER A 9 -7.54 8.91 -28.78
N LYS A 10 -8.33 7.96 -29.31
CA LYS A 10 -9.78 7.95 -29.09
C LYS A 10 -10.03 7.37 -27.72
N GLU A 11 -10.52 8.19 -26.79
CA GLU A 11 -10.96 7.72 -25.49
C GLU A 11 -12.25 6.92 -25.65
N ASP A 12 -12.34 5.81 -24.92
CA ASP A 12 -13.53 4.99 -24.84
C ASP A 12 -14.35 5.40 -23.61
N PHE A 13 -15.63 5.74 -23.82
CA PHE A 13 -16.58 6.12 -22.76
C PHE A 13 -17.68 5.06 -22.56
N HIS A 14 -17.45 3.81 -22.98
CA HIS A 14 -18.37 2.70 -22.73
C HIS A 14 -18.36 2.27 -21.25
N LEU A 15 -19.43 2.61 -20.52
CA LEU A 15 -19.58 2.30 -19.10
C LEU A 15 -19.55 0.80 -18.78
N GLU A 16 -20.20 -0.03 -19.60
CA GLU A 16 -20.23 -1.48 -19.38
C GLU A 16 -18.84 -2.09 -19.50
N ARG A 17 -18.08 -1.69 -20.53
CA ARG A 17 -16.69 -2.11 -20.72
C ARG A 17 -15.82 -1.64 -19.55
N ALA A 18 -15.95 -0.38 -19.15
CA ALA A 18 -15.19 0.17 -18.03
C ALA A 18 -15.47 -0.60 -16.73
N LYS A 19 -16.73 -0.96 -16.46
CA LYS A 19 -17.10 -1.77 -15.30
C LYS A 19 -16.46 -3.15 -15.34
N VAL A 20 -16.55 -3.86 -16.47
CA VAL A 20 -15.93 -5.18 -16.63
C VAL A 20 -14.42 -5.13 -16.38
N ILE A 21 -13.74 -4.13 -16.94
CA ILE A 21 -12.29 -3.95 -16.76
C ILE A 21 -11.94 -3.67 -15.30
N LEU A 22 -12.68 -2.78 -14.64
CA LEU A 22 -12.44 -2.44 -13.24
C LEU A 22 -12.68 -3.63 -12.30
N ASP A 23 -13.71 -4.43 -12.58
CA ASP A 23 -14.01 -5.65 -11.83
C ASP A 23 -13.01 -6.78 -12.12
N GLU A 24 -12.49 -6.85 -13.34
CA GLU A 24 -11.43 -7.79 -13.73
C GLU A 24 -10.06 -7.44 -13.14
N ASP A 25 -9.71 -6.17 -12.92
CA ASP A 25 -8.39 -5.82 -12.36
C ASP A 25 -8.36 -5.73 -10.84
N HIS A 26 -9.51 -5.41 -10.23
CA HIS A 26 -9.59 -5.12 -8.81
C HIS A 26 -10.73 -5.85 -8.14
N TYR A 27 -10.40 -6.55 -7.07
CA TYR A 27 -11.38 -7.10 -6.15
C TYR A 27 -11.85 -6.01 -5.17
N GLY A 28 -13.15 -5.95 -4.88
CA GLY A 28 -13.73 -4.96 -3.96
C GLY A 28 -13.69 -3.53 -4.50
N LEU A 29 -13.44 -2.57 -3.60
CA LEU A 29 -13.32 -1.12 -3.89
C LEU A 29 -14.54 -0.51 -4.60
N ASN A 30 -15.74 -0.93 -4.21
CA ASN A 30 -16.99 -0.55 -4.86
C ASN A 30 -17.16 0.98 -4.94
N ASP A 31 -16.92 1.68 -3.82
CA ASP A 31 -17.06 3.14 -3.74
C ASP A 31 -16.17 3.87 -4.76
N ILE A 32 -14.96 3.35 -4.99
CA ILE A 32 -14.00 3.94 -5.93
C ILE A 32 -14.38 3.62 -7.36
N LYS A 33 -14.81 2.37 -7.63
CA LYS A 33 -15.29 1.96 -8.94
C LYS A 33 -16.50 2.78 -9.36
N ASP A 34 -17.45 2.99 -8.46
CA ASP A 34 -18.63 3.83 -8.70
C ASP A 34 -18.21 5.27 -9.00
N ARG A 35 -17.26 5.82 -8.25
CA ARG A 35 -16.74 7.17 -8.51
C ARG A 35 -16.04 7.32 -9.86
N ILE A 36 -15.30 6.29 -10.29
CA ILE A 36 -14.68 6.25 -11.63
C ILE A 36 -15.75 6.15 -12.71
N LEU A 37 -16.78 5.32 -12.52
CA LEU A 37 -17.89 5.18 -13.45
C LEU A 37 -18.71 6.48 -13.58
N GLU A 38 -18.93 7.19 -12.47
CA GLU A 38 -19.52 8.54 -12.48
C GLU A 38 -18.69 9.51 -13.30
N PHE A 39 -17.37 9.50 -13.13
CA PHE A 39 -16.46 10.35 -13.90
C PHE A 39 -16.53 10.04 -15.41
N ILE A 40 -16.52 8.76 -15.79
CA ILE A 40 -16.66 8.33 -17.20
C ILE A 40 -18.02 8.73 -17.74
N GLY A 41 -19.09 8.57 -16.95
CA GLY A 41 -20.46 8.92 -17.31
C GLY A 41 -20.64 10.41 -17.59
N VAL A 42 -20.11 11.27 -16.70
CA VAL A 42 -20.14 12.73 -16.91
C VAL A 42 -19.33 13.14 -18.13
N SER A 43 -18.18 12.49 -18.36
CA SER A 43 -17.32 12.75 -19.52
C SER A 43 -18.00 12.37 -20.83
N ARG A 44 -18.75 11.27 -20.84
CA ARG A 44 -19.58 10.86 -21.99
C ARG A 44 -20.66 11.88 -22.33
N LEU A 45 -21.37 12.40 -21.32
CA LEU A 45 -22.43 13.39 -21.52
C LEU A 45 -21.90 14.72 -22.08
N LYS A 46 -20.69 15.11 -21.67
CA LYS A 46 -20.06 16.36 -22.10
C LYS A 46 -19.29 16.24 -23.42
N GLY A 47 -18.98 15.02 -23.87
CA GLY A 47 -18.19 14.77 -25.09
C GLY A 47 -16.71 15.17 -24.98
N SER A 48 -16.27 15.59 -23.78
CA SER A 48 -14.90 15.96 -23.47
C SER A 48 -14.67 15.87 -21.96
N VAL A 49 -13.47 15.45 -21.56
CA VAL A 49 -12.96 15.57 -20.19
C VAL A 49 -12.54 17.02 -20.00
N GLN A 50 -13.39 17.84 -19.38
CA GLN A 50 -13.16 19.29 -19.14
C GLN A 50 -12.03 19.57 -18.11
N GLY A 51 -10.85 18.98 -18.26
CA GLY A 51 -9.68 19.24 -17.40
C GLY A 51 -9.85 18.81 -15.94
N LYS A 52 -10.80 17.92 -15.63
CA LYS A 52 -10.94 17.35 -14.27
C LYS A 52 -9.94 16.23 -14.07
N ILE A 53 -9.02 16.45 -13.15
CA ILE A 53 -7.98 15.49 -12.77
C ILE A 53 -8.56 14.50 -11.76
N LEU A 54 -8.34 13.20 -11.96
CA LEU A 54 -8.60 12.20 -10.92
C LEU A 54 -7.36 12.09 -10.02
N CYS A 55 -7.51 12.44 -8.74
CA CYS A 55 -6.47 12.26 -7.75
C CYS A 55 -6.87 11.13 -6.80
N PHE A 56 -6.13 10.02 -6.86
CA PHE A 56 -6.31 8.92 -5.92
C PHE A 56 -5.34 9.09 -4.76
N VAL A 57 -5.89 9.26 -3.55
CA VAL A 57 -5.10 9.41 -2.32
C VAL A 57 -5.28 8.16 -1.48
N GLY A 58 -4.20 7.46 -1.21
CA GLY A 58 -4.24 6.25 -0.39
C GLY A 58 -2.88 5.65 -0.12
N PRO A 59 -2.84 4.57 0.67
CA PRO A 59 -1.60 3.91 0.99
C PRO A 59 -0.99 3.25 -0.25
N PRO A 60 0.35 3.06 -0.26
CA PRO A 60 1.02 2.44 -1.39
C PRO A 60 0.60 0.97 -1.54
N GLY A 61 0.48 0.51 -2.78
CA GLY A 61 0.18 -0.89 -3.10
C GLY A 61 -1.30 -1.21 -3.25
N VAL A 62 -2.20 -0.21 -3.34
CA VAL A 62 -3.62 -0.42 -3.67
C VAL A 62 -3.87 -0.50 -5.19
N GLY A 63 -3.11 0.24 -5.99
CA GLY A 63 -2.87 -0.11 -7.40
C GLY A 63 -3.94 0.25 -8.45
N ILE A 64 -4.79 1.26 -8.24
CA ILE A 64 -5.96 1.54 -9.11
C ILE A 64 -5.64 2.30 -10.41
N ALA A 65 -4.54 3.05 -10.47
CA ALA A 65 -4.29 3.95 -11.60
C ALA A 65 -4.15 3.24 -12.96
N ARG A 66 -3.62 2.00 -12.96
CA ARG A 66 -3.40 1.23 -14.19
C ARG A 66 -4.72 0.73 -14.79
N SER A 67 -5.61 0.18 -13.98
CA SER A 67 -6.92 -0.30 -14.45
C SER A 67 -7.79 0.83 -14.99
N VAL A 68 -7.72 2.04 -14.40
CA VAL A 68 -8.41 3.23 -14.92
C VAL A 68 -7.87 3.61 -16.29
N ALA A 69 -6.54 3.56 -16.49
CA ALA A 69 -5.94 3.78 -17.80
C ALA A 69 -6.39 2.73 -18.82
N ARG A 70 -6.48 1.45 -18.42
CA ARG A 70 -7.01 0.35 -19.24
C ARG A 70 -8.47 0.57 -19.62
N ALA A 71 -9.30 0.98 -18.66
CA ALA A 71 -10.74 1.23 -18.83
C ALA A 71 -11.03 2.33 -19.84
N LEU A 72 -10.24 3.41 -19.78
CA LEU A 72 -10.32 4.55 -20.71
C LEU A 72 -9.64 4.27 -22.08
N ASN A 73 -9.12 3.06 -22.27
CA ASN A 73 -8.36 2.65 -23.46
C ASN A 73 -7.10 3.51 -23.71
N ARG A 74 -6.48 3.99 -22.63
CA ARG A 74 -5.20 4.74 -22.66
C ARG A 74 -3.98 3.83 -22.77
N GLU A 75 -4.15 2.52 -22.64
CA GLU A 75 -3.05 1.53 -22.70
C GLU A 75 -2.71 1.03 -24.13
N GLY A 76 -3.48 1.41 -25.14
CA GLY A 76 -3.41 0.77 -26.46
C GLY A 76 -2.70 1.55 -27.57
N ARG A 77 -1.42 1.25 -27.83
CA ARG A 77 -0.99 0.93 -29.22
C ARG A 77 -0.01 -0.25 -29.28
N PRO A 78 -0.20 -1.18 -30.24
CA PRO A 78 0.49 -2.46 -30.31
C PRO A 78 1.75 -2.37 -31.18
N HIS A 79 2.77 -1.60 -30.78
CA HIS A 79 4.11 -1.73 -31.39
C HIS A 79 5.13 -1.91 -30.27
N ASN A 80 5.36 -3.20 -29.98
CA ASN A 80 6.40 -3.82 -29.14
C ASN A 80 5.88 -4.48 -27.86
N LYS A 81 5.60 -5.79 -28.00
CA LYS A 81 5.42 -6.80 -26.94
C LYS A 81 6.58 -6.90 -25.92
N LEU A 82 7.62 -6.09 -26.03
CA LEU A 82 8.77 -6.04 -25.11
C LEU A 82 8.64 -4.96 -24.02
N ILE A 83 7.53 -4.20 -23.98
CA ILE A 83 7.36 -3.05 -23.08
C ILE A 83 6.22 -3.33 -22.06
N GLN A 84 6.14 -4.56 -21.55
CA GLN A 84 5.23 -4.88 -20.42
C GLN A 84 5.65 -4.21 -19.10
N GLN A 85 6.82 -3.55 -19.05
CA GLN A 85 7.31 -2.79 -17.88
C GLN A 85 7.17 -1.26 -18.01
N SER A 86 6.66 -0.72 -19.13
CA SER A 86 6.47 0.73 -19.33
C SER A 86 5.04 1.10 -19.74
N LEU A 87 4.07 0.26 -19.41
CA LEU A 87 2.64 0.47 -19.69
C LEU A 87 1.93 1.17 -18.52
N THR A 88 2.39 2.39 -18.31
CA THR A 88 1.67 3.64 -18.05
C THR A 88 2.80 4.66 -18.06
N ASP A 89 2.72 5.74 -18.82
CA ASP A 89 3.66 6.86 -18.69
C ASP A 89 3.44 7.55 -17.32
N SER A 90 3.67 6.82 -16.23
CA SER A 90 3.65 7.32 -14.87
C SER A 90 4.87 8.21 -14.74
N LEU A 91 4.68 9.50 -14.99
CA LEU A 91 5.65 10.50 -14.63
C LEU A 91 5.80 10.48 -13.11
N SER A 92 6.77 9.72 -12.61
CA SER A 92 7.08 9.73 -11.19
C SER A 92 7.71 11.08 -10.84
N LEU A 93 6.96 11.91 -10.12
CA LEU A 93 7.44 13.18 -9.57
C LEU A 93 8.20 12.99 -8.25
N ARG A 94 8.29 11.76 -7.74
CA ARG A 94 8.87 11.46 -6.43
C ARG A 94 10.37 11.76 -6.43
N GLY A 95 10.81 12.55 -5.46
CA GLY A 95 12.22 12.88 -5.24
C GLY A 95 12.75 14.00 -6.13
N MET A 96 11.89 14.64 -6.94
CA MET A 96 12.26 15.82 -7.70
C MET A 96 12.43 17.02 -6.78
N THR A 97 13.56 17.69 -6.89
CA THR A 97 13.84 18.95 -6.19
C THR A 97 13.99 20.13 -7.14
N ASP A 98 14.32 19.86 -8.42
CA ASP A 98 14.53 20.90 -9.43
C ASP A 98 13.39 20.96 -10.44
N VAL A 99 12.92 22.18 -10.70
CA VAL A 99 11.93 22.52 -11.73
C VAL A 99 12.44 22.16 -13.13
N ALA A 100 13.75 22.15 -13.36
CA ALA A 100 14.35 21.77 -14.63
C ALA A 100 14.08 20.31 -15.02
N GLU A 101 13.81 19.42 -14.07
CA GLU A 101 13.41 18.04 -14.37
C GLU A 101 12.03 17.97 -15.04
N ILE A 102 11.12 18.88 -14.68
CA ILE A 102 9.77 18.94 -15.22
C ILE A 102 9.75 19.77 -16.51
N LYS A 103 10.29 21.00 -16.47
CA LYS A 103 10.24 21.97 -17.59
C LYS A 103 11.30 21.72 -18.66
N GLY A 104 12.42 21.10 -18.28
CA GLY A 104 13.59 20.96 -19.15
C GLY A 104 14.49 22.18 -19.14
N HIS A 105 15.67 22.01 -19.73
CA HIS A 105 16.70 23.04 -19.77
C HIS A 105 16.51 23.97 -20.97
N ARG A 106 16.92 25.24 -20.84
CA ARG A 106 17.03 26.14 -21.99
C ARG A 106 18.10 25.62 -22.94
N ARG A 107 17.92 25.82 -24.24
CA ARG A 107 18.82 25.34 -25.29
C ARG A 107 20.27 25.85 -25.18
N LYS A 108 20.49 26.95 -24.44
CA LYS A 108 21.80 27.56 -24.20
C LYS A 108 22.63 26.83 -23.14
N TYR A 109 22.05 25.90 -22.37
CA TYR A 109 22.79 25.08 -21.41
C TYR A 109 23.63 24.03 -22.14
N VAL A 110 24.77 23.66 -21.54
CA VAL A 110 25.57 22.53 -22.02
C VAL A 110 24.80 21.24 -21.71
N GLY A 111 24.52 20.43 -22.74
CA GLY A 111 23.71 19.21 -22.61
C GLY A 111 22.23 19.46 -22.30
N PRO A 112 21.49 20.25 -23.10
CA PRO A 112 20.13 20.61 -22.79
C PRO A 112 19.19 19.40 -22.92
N MET A 113 18.70 18.91 -21.79
CA MET A 113 17.73 17.82 -21.74
C MET A 113 16.30 18.37 -21.75
N PRO A 114 15.40 17.83 -22.59
CA PRO A 114 13.97 18.16 -22.52
C PRO A 114 13.39 17.65 -21.20
N GLY A 115 12.43 18.38 -20.63
CA GLY A 115 11.80 18.01 -19.36
C GLY A 115 11.06 16.68 -19.46
N LYS A 116 10.82 16.03 -18.32
CA LYS A 116 10.22 14.69 -18.28
C LYS A 116 8.83 14.65 -18.93
N VAL A 117 8.03 15.72 -18.87
CA VAL A 117 6.75 15.82 -19.59
C VAL A 117 6.96 15.64 -21.10
N ILE A 118 7.92 16.37 -21.69
CA ILE A 118 8.25 16.26 -23.12
C ILE A 118 8.86 14.88 -23.45
N GLN A 119 9.61 14.28 -22.53
CA GLN A 119 10.15 12.93 -22.72
C GLN A 119 9.05 11.86 -22.74
N SER A 120 8.05 11.97 -21.84
CA SER A 120 6.88 11.10 -21.83
C SER A 120 6.03 11.30 -23.09
N LEU A 121 5.80 12.55 -23.53
CA LEU A 121 5.10 12.86 -24.79
C LEU A 121 5.79 12.31 -26.04
N LYS A 122 7.09 12.04 -25.99
CA LYS A 122 7.82 11.40 -27.10
C LYS A 122 7.50 9.90 -27.20
N LYS A 123 7.20 9.25 -26.07
CA LYS A 123 6.92 7.81 -25.97
C LYS A 123 5.42 7.50 -26.08
N GLY A 124 4.57 8.38 -25.54
CA GLY A 124 3.12 8.23 -25.49
C GLY A 124 2.34 9.14 -26.45
N ASP A 125 1.01 9.06 -26.36
CA ASP A 125 0.11 9.93 -27.11
C ASP A 125 0.06 11.33 -26.46
N PRO A 126 0.18 12.42 -27.24
CA PRO A 126 0.39 13.74 -26.69
C PRO A 126 -0.85 14.33 -26.05
N ALA A 127 -2.04 14.04 -26.60
CA ALA A 127 -3.30 14.61 -26.16
C ALA A 127 -3.69 14.20 -24.72
N SER A 128 -3.30 13.01 -24.26
CA SER A 128 -3.59 12.51 -22.91
C SER A 128 -2.66 13.08 -21.84
N ALA A 129 -1.48 13.58 -22.21
CA ALA A 129 -0.52 14.20 -21.27
C ALA A 129 -0.48 15.73 -21.35
N LEU A 130 -1.13 16.34 -22.36
CA LEU A 130 -1.09 17.78 -22.63
C LEU A 130 -2.18 18.62 -21.94
N LEU A 131 -3.16 18.01 -21.26
CA LEU A 131 -4.39 18.74 -20.91
C LEU A 131 -4.50 19.26 -19.47
N GLU A 132 -3.47 19.13 -18.64
CA GLU A 132 -3.57 19.60 -17.24
C GLU A 132 -2.42 20.50 -16.77
N LEU A 133 -1.27 20.49 -17.45
CA LEU A 133 -0.06 21.17 -16.94
C LEU A 133 0.30 22.49 -17.67
N LEU A 134 -0.43 22.86 -18.73
CA LEU A 134 0.00 23.92 -19.65
C LEU A 134 -1.01 25.03 -19.91
N ASP A 135 -2.15 25.08 -19.21
CA ASP A 135 -3.03 26.25 -19.29
C ASP A 135 -2.69 27.28 -18.19
N PRO A 136 -2.04 28.42 -18.53
CA PRO A 136 -1.71 29.45 -17.55
C PRO A 136 -2.95 30.18 -17.00
N GLU A 137 -4.12 30.10 -17.65
CA GLU A 137 -5.37 30.63 -17.07
C GLU A 137 -5.93 29.75 -15.95
N GLN A 138 -5.60 28.45 -15.95
CA GLN A 138 -6.05 27.46 -14.96
C GLN A 138 -5.03 27.27 -13.80
N ASN A 139 -3.75 27.60 -14.02
CA ASN A 139 -2.65 27.30 -13.09
C ASN A 139 -2.13 28.53 -12.31
N SER A 140 -3.03 29.36 -11.77
CA SER A 140 -2.63 30.38 -10.79
C SER A 140 -2.54 29.81 -9.36
N PHE A 141 -3.32 28.76 -9.06
CA PHE A 141 -3.25 27.93 -7.85
C PHE A 141 -3.66 26.49 -8.21
N PHE A 142 -2.80 25.48 -7.96
CA PHE A 142 -3.01 24.06 -8.30
C PHE A 142 -4.21 23.38 -7.57
N LEU A 143 -4.99 24.14 -6.79
CA LEU A 143 -5.83 23.58 -5.72
C LEU A 143 -7.29 23.23 -6.10
N ASP A 144 -7.85 23.64 -7.25
CA ASP A 144 -9.32 23.68 -7.35
C ASP A 144 -10.00 22.76 -8.41
N HIS A 145 -9.26 21.94 -9.17
CA HIS A 145 -9.85 21.18 -10.29
C HIS A 145 -9.60 19.66 -10.29
N TYR A 146 -9.26 19.05 -9.15
CA TYR A 146 -9.16 17.60 -9.03
C TYR A 146 -10.27 16.97 -8.20
N LEU A 147 -10.63 15.74 -8.55
CA LEU A 147 -11.55 14.90 -7.79
C LEU A 147 -10.72 14.07 -6.80
N ASP A 148 -10.79 14.43 -5.52
CA ASP A 148 -10.14 13.65 -4.46
C ASP A 148 -10.94 12.37 -4.20
N VAL A 149 -10.34 11.23 -4.49
CA VAL A 149 -10.93 9.91 -4.28
C VAL A 149 -10.07 9.17 -3.25
N PRO A 150 -10.51 9.09 -1.98
CA PRO A 150 -9.77 8.36 -0.97
C PRO A 150 -9.83 6.88 -1.27
N VAL A 151 -8.67 6.23 -1.19
CA VAL A 151 -8.50 4.81 -1.44
C VAL A 151 -8.17 4.13 -0.13
N SER A 152 -9.08 3.26 0.34
CA SER A 152 -8.86 2.44 1.53
C SER A 152 -7.87 1.31 1.25
N GLY A 153 -7.26 0.80 2.32
CA GLY A 153 -6.53 -0.46 2.27
C GLY A 153 -7.45 -1.66 2.08
N TYR A 154 -6.84 -2.82 1.86
CA TYR A 154 -7.55 -4.09 1.72
C TYR A 154 -7.67 -4.83 3.05
N ILE A 155 -8.79 -5.51 3.25
CA ILE A 155 -9.00 -6.45 4.36
C ILE A 155 -8.27 -7.77 4.06
N SER A 156 -7.97 -8.58 5.07
CA SER A 156 -7.27 -9.87 4.91
C SER A 156 -7.93 -10.80 3.89
N GLU A 157 -9.26 -10.91 3.89
CA GLU A 157 -10.02 -11.74 2.96
C GLU A 157 -9.94 -11.20 1.52
N GLU A 158 -9.96 -9.87 1.37
CA GLU A 158 -9.77 -9.23 0.06
C GLU A 158 -8.36 -9.48 -0.47
N LYS A 159 -7.34 -9.40 0.39
CA LYS A 159 -5.95 -9.68 0.00
C LYS A 159 -5.75 -11.13 -0.43
N GLU A 160 -6.41 -12.07 0.24
CA GLU A 160 -6.40 -13.48 -0.14
C GLU A 160 -6.97 -13.66 -1.56
N SER A 161 -8.13 -13.05 -1.81
CA SER A 161 -8.79 -13.07 -3.13
C SER A 161 -7.94 -12.40 -4.21
N ILE A 162 -7.30 -11.27 -3.89
CA ILE A 162 -6.39 -10.56 -4.81
C ILE A 162 -5.16 -11.41 -5.13
N ALA A 163 -4.61 -12.10 -4.14
CA ALA A 163 -3.45 -12.94 -4.36
C ALA A 163 -3.76 -14.14 -5.26
N GLN A 164 -4.88 -14.83 -5.03
CA GLN A 164 -5.31 -15.97 -5.85
C GLN A 164 -5.63 -15.57 -7.29
N ASN A 165 -6.43 -14.51 -7.48
CA ASN A 165 -6.93 -14.14 -8.80
C ASN A 165 -5.91 -13.37 -9.65
N TYR A 166 -5.01 -12.59 -9.02
CA TYR A 166 -4.15 -11.65 -9.73
C TYR A 166 -2.66 -11.88 -9.49
N LEU A 167 -2.22 -11.88 -8.22
CA LEU A 167 -0.78 -11.87 -7.93
C LEU A 167 -0.08 -13.17 -8.29
N ILE A 168 -0.71 -14.32 -8.00
CA ILE A 168 -0.15 -15.64 -8.32
C ILE A 168 -0.04 -15.83 -9.85
N PRO A 169 -1.10 -15.62 -10.66
CA PRO A 169 -1.00 -15.74 -12.13
C PRO A 169 0.04 -14.78 -12.75
N GLN A 170 0.08 -13.53 -12.27
CA GLN A 170 1.06 -12.55 -12.73
C GLN A 170 2.49 -13.00 -12.40
N ALA A 171 2.71 -13.51 -11.19
CA ALA A 171 4.02 -13.98 -10.77
C ALA A 171 4.44 -15.25 -11.53
N HIS A 172 3.54 -16.22 -11.79
CA HIS A 172 3.82 -17.38 -12.65
C HIS A 172 4.29 -16.95 -14.05
N SER A 173 3.57 -16.00 -14.65
CA SER A 173 3.93 -15.44 -15.97
C SER A 173 5.34 -14.81 -15.97
N SER A 174 5.74 -14.20 -14.85
CA SER A 174 7.05 -13.56 -14.71
C SER A 174 8.19 -14.54 -14.43
N SER A 175 7.92 -15.65 -13.75
CA SER A 175 8.91 -16.63 -13.32
C SER A 175 9.20 -17.73 -14.35
N GLY A 176 8.41 -17.81 -15.43
CA GLY A 176 8.59 -18.82 -16.49
C GLY A 176 8.21 -20.24 -16.06
N LEU A 177 7.40 -20.38 -15.02
CA LEU A 177 6.86 -21.67 -14.54
C LEU A 177 5.60 -22.02 -15.33
N GLU A 178 5.43 -23.30 -15.67
CA GLU A 178 4.19 -23.79 -16.28
C GLU A 178 3.05 -23.86 -15.25
N GLU A 179 1.81 -23.70 -15.74
CA GLU A 179 0.61 -23.80 -14.90
C GLU A 179 0.54 -25.19 -14.24
N GLY A 180 0.57 -25.21 -12.90
CA GLY A 180 0.47 -26.44 -12.10
C GLY A 180 1.78 -26.95 -11.50
N GLN A 181 2.95 -26.42 -11.87
CA GLN A 181 4.23 -26.84 -11.27
C GLN A 181 4.40 -26.42 -9.81
N VAL A 182 3.73 -25.34 -9.40
CA VAL A 182 3.75 -24.81 -8.03
C VAL A 182 2.34 -24.48 -7.61
N LEU A 183 1.93 -24.98 -6.45
CA LEU A 183 0.61 -24.73 -5.88
C LEU A 183 0.78 -24.14 -4.48
N ILE A 184 0.22 -22.95 -4.26
CA ILE A 184 0.22 -22.28 -2.95
C ILE A 184 -1.13 -22.54 -2.30
N GLU A 185 -1.13 -23.22 -1.15
CA GLU A 185 -2.35 -23.47 -0.39
C GLU A 185 -2.89 -22.19 0.25
N THR A 186 -4.21 -22.14 0.44
CA THR A 186 -4.89 -21.03 1.10
C THR A 186 -4.37 -20.78 2.52
N ASP A 187 -4.10 -21.84 3.28
CA ASP A 187 -3.56 -21.75 4.65
C ASP A 187 -2.16 -21.12 4.68
N ALA A 188 -1.34 -21.40 3.66
CA ALA A 188 -0.02 -20.81 3.50
C ALA A 188 -0.15 -19.31 3.18
N LEU A 189 -1.11 -18.95 2.33
CA LEU A 189 -1.40 -17.56 1.96
C LEU A 189 -1.91 -16.74 3.15
N GLN A 190 -2.82 -17.28 3.96
CA GLN A 190 -3.28 -16.65 5.20
C GLN A 190 -2.14 -16.46 6.20
N SER A 191 -1.29 -17.48 6.35
CA SER A 191 -0.09 -17.39 7.19
C SER A 191 0.89 -16.33 6.69
N LEU A 192 1.06 -16.22 5.37
CA LEU A 192 1.92 -15.22 4.74
C LEU A 192 1.39 -13.80 4.95
N ILE A 193 0.08 -13.58 4.75
CA ILE A 193 -0.57 -12.29 5.00
C ILE A 193 -0.40 -11.89 6.47
N LYS A 194 -0.70 -12.79 7.40
CA LYS A 194 -0.68 -12.52 8.84
C LYS A 194 0.73 -12.27 9.40
N TRP A 195 1.70 -13.10 9.06
CA TRP A 195 3.01 -13.12 9.72
C TRP A 195 4.12 -12.41 8.95
N TYR A 196 3.95 -12.18 7.65
CA TYR A 196 4.97 -11.57 6.79
C TYR A 196 4.55 -10.20 6.24
N CYS A 197 3.25 -9.88 6.18
CA CYS A 197 2.75 -8.68 5.50
C CYS A 197 1.88 -7.79 6.41
N ARG A 198 2.50 -6.88 7.19
CA ARG A 198 1.80 -5.80 7.90
C ARG A 198 1.76 -4.51 7.11
N GLU A 199 0.94 -4.50 6.08
CA GLU A 199 0.67 -3.31 5.26
C GLU A 199 -0.82 -3.22 4.95
N SER A 200 -1.29 -2.06 4.53
CA SER A 200 -2.68 -1.85 4.07
C SER A 200 -2.88 -2.29 2.61
N GLY A 201 -1.84 -2.21 1.77
CA GLY A 201 -1.83 -2.67 0.37
C GLY A 201 -1.39 -4.12 0.19
N VAL A 202 -1.02 -4.49 -1.05
CA VAL A 202 -0.55 -5.85 -1.43
C VAL A 202 0.86 -5.88 -2.02
N ARG A 203 1.66 -4.82 -1.84
CA ARG A 203 2.99 -4.71 -2.47
C ARG A 203 4.01 -5.67 -1.87
N ASN A 204 4.08 -5.77 -0.54
CA ASN A 204 4.91 -6.75 0.14
C ASN A 204 4.36 -8.16 -0.07
N LEU A 205 3.03 -8.33 -0.12
CA LEU A 205 2.41 -9.62 -0.47
C LEU A 205 2.89 -10.12 -1.83
N GLN A 206 2.84 -9.26 -2.86
CA GLN A 206 3.35 -9.56 -4.20
C GLN A 206 4.82 -9.99 -4.17
N LYS A 207 5.69 -9.22 -3.50
CA LYS A 207 7.13 -9.54 -3.41
C LYS A 207 7.40 -10.90 -2.76
N HIS A 208 6.63 -11.25 -1.72
CA HIS A 208 6.78 -12.54 -1.06
C HIS A 208 6.32 -13.69 -1.94
N ILE A 209 5.22 -13.52 -2.69
CA ILE A 209 4.74 -14.50 -3.68
C ILE A 209 5.79 -14.71 -4.78
N GLU A 210 6.33 -13.63 -5.36
CA GLU A 210 7.41 -13.70 -6.35
C GLU A 210 8.65 -14.42 -5.79
N LYS A 211 9.04 -14.14 -4.54
CA LYS A 211 10.16 -14.81 -3.87
C LYS A 211 9.91 -16.31 -3.69
N ILE A 212 8.68 -16.72 -3.33
CA ILE A 212 8.30 -18.13 -3.21
C ILE A 212 8.42 -18.81 -4.56
N LEU A 213 7.84 -18.23 -5.61
CA LEU A 213 7.86 -18.80 -6.96
C LEU A 213 9.27 -18.89 -7.54
N HIS A 214 10.10 -17.86 -7.37
CA HIS A 214 11.50 -17.92 -7.79
C HIS A 214 12.30 -19.01 -7.08
N LYS A 215 12.07 -19.21 -5.76
CA LYS A 215 12.71 -20.31 -5.03
C LYS A 215 12.15 -21.67 -5.39
N ALA A 216 10.86 -21.78 -5.65
CA ALA A 216 10.24 -23.02 -6.12
C ALA A 216 10.79 -23.41 -7.50
N ALA A 217 10.90 -22.45 -8.43
CA ALA A 217 11.54 -22.64 -9.73
C ALA A 217 12.98 -23.14 -9.59
N PHE A 218 13.77 -22.51 -8.71
CA PHE A 218 15.13 -22.99 -8.41
C PHE A 218 15.14 -24.43 -7.89
N LYS A 219 14.22 -24.79 -6.99
CA LYS A 219 14.11 -26.15 -6.45
C LYS A 219 13.76 -27.18 -7.52
N VAL A 220 12.81 -26.85 -8.41
CA VAL A 220 12.44 -27.70 -9.55
C VAL A 220 13.63 -27.91 -10.48
N LEU A 221 14.36 -26.84 -10.84
CA LEU A 221 15.54 -26.95 -11.70
C LEU A 221 16.66 -27.78 -11.04
N SER A 222 16.87 -27.63 -9.74
CA SER A 222 17.87 -28.42 -9.01
C SER A 222 17.53 -29.91 -8.97
N GLN A 223 16.24 -30.27 -8.92
CA GLN A 223 15.80 -31.67 -8.96
C GLN A 223 15.95 -32.30 -10.35
N ILE A 224 15.82 -31.50 -11.41
CA ILE A 224 16.05 -31.97 -12.78
C ILE A 224 17.53 -32.31 -12.98
N GLN A 225 18.44 -31.43 -12.53
CA GLN A 225 19.88 -31.67 -12.63
C GLN A 225 20.34 -32.94 -11.92
N THR A 226 19.84 -33.21 -10.71
CA THR A 226 20.21 -34.43 -9.97
C THR A 226 19.72 -35.71 -10.63
N ASN A 227 18.57 -35.67 -11.32
CA ASN A 227 18.04 -36.83 -12.04
C ASN A 227 18.80 -37.10 -13.35
N ASP A 228 19.29 -36.05 -14.01
CA ASP A 228 20.11 -36.17 -15.21
C ASP A 228 21.50 -36.77 -14.86
N ASP A 229 22.10 -36.36 -13.73
CA ASP A 229 23.38 -36.90 -13.25
C ASP A 229 23.30 -38.38 -12.82
N GLU A 230 22.17 -38.81 -12.22
CA GLU A 230 21.94 -40.23 -11.86
C GLU A 230 21.65 -41.10 -13.10
N ALA A 231 21.06 -40.53 -14.16
CA ALA A 231 20.81 -41.23 -15.42
C ALA A 231 22.08 -41.48 -16.25
N GLU A 232 23.09 -40.60 -16.16
CA GLU A 232 24.39 -40.79 -16.84
C GLU A 232 25.22 -41.95 -16.25
N GLU A 233 24.97 -42.38 -15.00
CA GLU A 233 25.66 -43.56 -14.42
C GLU A 233 25.09 -44.91 -14.89
N ASP A 234 23.82 -44.95 -15.34
CA ASP A 234 23.16 -46.18 -15.81
C ASP A 234 23.26 -46.41 -17.34
N GLU A 235 23.64 -45.40 -18.13
CA GLU A 235 23.78 -45.52 -19.59
C GLU A 235 25.17 -45.96 -20.09
N LYS A 236 25.65 -47.10 -19.56
CA LYS A 236 26.55 -47.97 -20.34
C LYS A 236 25.82 -49.21 -20.83
N LYS A 237 24.84 -49.02 -21.73
CA LYS A 237 24.51 -49.97 -22.83
C LYS A 237 23.42 -49.44 -23.77
N GLU A 238 23.86 -49.30 -25.03
CA GLU A 238 23.12 -49.35 -26.30
C GLU A 238 22.29 -48.12 -26.75
N GLU A 239 22.81 -47.51 -27.82
CA GLU A 239 22.18 -46.49 -28.65
C GLU A 239 21.06 -47.09 -29.52
N THR A 240 19.88 -46.46 -29.56
CA THR A 240 19.16 -46.21 -30.83
C THR A 240 18.26 -44.98 -30.70
N LYS A 241 18.28 -44.12 -31.73
CA LYS A 241 17.52 -42.86 -31.84
C LYS A 241 16.01 -43.10 -31.89
N GLU A 242 15.24 -42.39 -31.06
CA GLU A 242 13.85 -42.00 -31.33
C GLU A 242 13.46 -40.76 -30.50
N GLU A 243 12.43 -40.05 -30.96
CA GLU A 243 12.03 -38.67 -30.62
C GLU A 243 11.98 -38.34 -29.12
N LYS A 244 12.44 -37.11 -28.77
CA LYS A 244 12.36 -36.56 -27.40
C LYS A 244 10.93 -36.67 -26.86
N PRO A 245 10.68 -37.51 -25.84
CA PRO A 245 9.45 -37.43 -25.08
C PRO A 245 9.50 -36.14 -24.24
N SER A 246 8.35 -35.50 -24.08
CA SER A 246 8.14 -34.44 -23.08
C SER A 246 8.80 -34.81 -21.74
N PRO A 247 9.52 -33.87 -21.08
CA PRO A 247 10.19 -34.17 -19.83
C PRO A 247 9.20 -34.73 -18.79
N PRO A 248 9.64 -35.68 -17.93
CA PRO A 248 8.77 -36.35 -16.97
C PRO A 248 8.09 -35.33 -16.03
N PRO A 249 6.86 -35.59 -15.57
CA PRO A 249 6.14 -34.66 -14.72
C PRO A 249 6.83 -34.61 -13.36
N VAL A 250 7.65 -33.57 -13.16
CA VAL A 250 8.22 -33.23 -11.85
C VAL A 250 7.05 -33.05 -10.88
N PRO A 251 7.07 -33.67 -9.69
CA PRO A 251 5.97 -33.54 -8.75
C PRO A 251 5.76 -32.05 -8.40
N PRO A 252 4.50 -31.57 -8.38
CA PRO A 252 4.23 -30.17 -8.13
C PRO A 252 4.70 -29.78 -6.75
N VAL A 253 5.47 -28.68 -6.67
CA VAL A 253 5.93 -28.15 -5.38
C VAL A 253 4.74 -27.49 -4.70
N THR A 254 4.19 -28.15 -3.68
CA THR A 254 3.12 -27.59 -2.86
C THR A 254 3.71 -26.75 -1.72
N VAL A 255 3.19 -25.54 -1.55
CA VAL A 255 3.58 -24.63 -0.47
C VAL A 255 2.47 -24.59 0.57
N SER A 256 2.75 -25.15 1.74
CA SER A 256 1.87 -25.20 2.90
C SER A 256 2.38 -24.30 4.03
N SER A 257 1.57 -24.09 5.07
CA SER A 257 1.95 -23.26 6.22
C SER A 257 3.21 -23.76 6.96
N SER A 258 3.50 -25.07 6.90
CA SER A 258 4.65 -25.68 7.55
C SER A 258 5.97 -25.44 6.79
N ASN A 259 5.94 -25.53 5.46
CA ASN A 259 7.14 -25.39 4.61
C ASN A 259 7.41 -23.95 4.16
N LEU A 260 6.50 -23.01 4.44
CA LEU A 260 6.61 -21.59 4.08
C LEU A 260 7.94 -20.96 4.52
N LYS A 261 8.48 -21.39 5.67
CA LYS A 261 9.73 -20.90 6.23
C LYS A 261 10.94 -21.16 5.33
N ASP A 262 10.94 -22.25 4.57
CA ASP A 262 12.05 -22.62 3.69
C ASP A 262 12.12 -21.66 2.48
N PHE A 263 10.95 -21.21 2.02
CA PHE A 263 10.84 -20.26 0.93
C PHE A 263 11.06 -18.82 1.42
N VAL A 264 10.32 -18.36 2.41
CA VAL A 264 10.34 -16.92 2.75
C VAL A 264 11.43 -16.57 3.78
N GLY A 265 11.73 -17.51 4.69
CA GLY A 265 12.54 -17.28 5.88
C GLY A 265 11.68 -17.21 7.14
N HIS A 266 12.28 -16.81 8.26
CA HIS A 266 11.57 -16.64 9.53
C HIS A 266 10.55 -15.48 9.46
N PRO A 267 9.37 -15.64 10.10
CA PRO A 267 8.35 -14.60 10.09
C PRO A 267 8.88 -13.34 10.79
N PRO A 268 8.80 -12.16 10.15
CA PRO A 268 9.21 -10.90 10.78
C PRO A 268 8.27 -10.50 11.92
N PHE A 269 7.01 -10.95 11.89
CA PHE A 269 6.01 -10.64 12.90
C PHE A 269 5.60 -11.90 13.64
N ILE A 270 5.72 -11.90 14.97
CA ILE A 270 5.49 -13.07 15.83
C ILE A 270 4.13 -13.00 16.55
N SER A 271 3.71 -11.80 16.94
CA SER A 271 2.47 -11.58 17.68
C SER A 271 1.75 -10.35 17.16
N ASP A 272 0.43 -10.45 16.97
CA ASP A 272 -0.42 -9.33 16.54
C ASP A 272 -0.40 -8.17 17.55
N ARG A 273 -0.16 -8.51 18.83
CA ARG A 273 -0.12 -7.57 19.94
C ARG A 273 1.23 -7.59 20.63
N LEU A 274 1.59 -6.42 21.17
CA LEU A 274 2.74 -6.28 22.04
C LEU A 274 2.46 -6.89 23.42
N TYR A 275 1.22 -6.74 23.91
CA TYR A 275 0.78 -7.30 25.19
C TYR A 275 -0.32 -8.33 24.98
N GLU A 276 -0.17 -9.53 25.56
CA GLU A 276 -1.25 -10.52 25.60
C GLU A 276 -2.37 -10.08 26.56
N THR A 277 -1.97 -9.53 27.71
CA THR A 277 -2.86 -8.87 28.66
C THR A 277 -2.27 -7.49 28.95
N THR A 278 -3.01 -6.43 28.66
CA THR A 278 -2.58 -5.06 28.95
C THR A 278 -2.49 -4.81 30.47
N PRO A 279 -1.32 -4.41 30.99
CA PRO A 279 -1.21 -4.02 32.39
C PRO A 279 -1.88 -2.65 32.64
N PRO A 280 -2.17 -2.30 33.91
CA PRO A 280 -2.62 -0.96 34.27
C PRO A 280 -1.69 0.12 33.72
N GLY A 281 -2.26 1.17 33.15
CA GLY A 281 -1.49 2.25 32.52
C GLY A 281 -1.12 2.02 31.04
N VAL A 282 -1.59 0.94 30.41
CA VAL A 282 -1.34 0.66 29.00
C VAL A 282 -2.64 0.57 28.22
N VAL A 283 -2.74 1.35 27.13
CA VAL A 283 -3.96 1.45 26.30
C VAL A 283 -3.63 1.36 24.83
N MET A 284 -4.45 0.63 24.09
CA MET A 284 -4.36 0.54 22.63
C MET A 284 -5.02 1.76 21.98
N GLY A 285 -4.26 2.48 21.16
CA GLY A 285 -4.70 3.62 20.35
C GLY A 285 -4.71 3.29 18.85
N LEU A 286 -5.54 4.01 18.09
CA LEU A 286 -5.54 3.99 16.63
C LEU A 286 -4.89 5.25 16.07
N ALA A 287 -3.91 5.08 15.19
CA ALA A 287 -3.26 6.16 14.46
C ALA A 287 -3.48 5.98 12.95
N CYS A 288 -3.75 7.09 12.26
CA CYS A 288 -3.72 7.12 10.80
C CYS A 288 -2.35 7.62 10.35
N THR A 289 -1.63 6.80 9.59
CA THR A 289 -0.36 7.17 8.98
C THR A 289 -0.50 7.25 7.46
N SER A 290 0.49 7.80 6.77
CA SER A 290 0.54 7.78 5.30
C SER A 290 0.60 6.37 4.70
N MET A 291 0.95 5.36 5.50
CA MET A 291 0.98 3.95 5.12
C MET A 291 -0.34 3.22 5.43
N GLY A 292 -1.32 3.93 5.99
CA GLY A 292 -2.61 3.39 6.42
C GLY A 292 -2.81 3.48 7.94
N GLY A 293 -3.88 2.84 8.42
CA GLY A 293 -4.20 2.76 9.85
C GLY A 293 -3.27 1.79 10.58
N THR A 294 -2.79 2.21 11.75
CA THR A 294 -1.93 1.40 12.63
C THR A 294 -2.42 1.47 14.07
N THR A 295 -2.38 0.34 14.78
CA THR A 295 -2.57 0.31 16.23
C THR A 295 -1.25 0.63 16.93
N PHE A 296 -1.30 1.43 17.99
CA PHE A 296 -0.15 1.69 18.85
C PHE A 296 -0.55 1.53 20.31
N TYR A 297 0.43 1.47 21.21
CA TYR A 297 0.19 1.44 22.65
C TYR A 297 0.65 2.76 23.27
N VAL A 298 -0.21 3.35 24.08
CA VAL A 298 0.14 4.44 24.99
C VAL A 298 0.45 3.81 26.34
N GLU A 299 1.66 4.05 26.83
CA GLU A 299 2.14 3.56 28.11
C GLU A 299 2.31 4.73 29.07
N THR A 300 1.77 4.58 30.27
CA THR A 300 1.98 5.51 31.38
C THR A 300 2.59 4.74 32.53
N GLY A 301 3.76 5.18 32.99
CA GLY A 301 4.43 4.65 34.17
C GLY A 301 4.60 5.74 35.22
N MET A 302 4.66 5.33 36.49
CA MET A 302 5.10 6.23 37.55
C MET A 302 6.63 6.28 37.56
N ALA A 303 7.19 7.46 37.38
CA ALA A 303 8.60 7.69 37.62
C ALA A 303 8.83 7.96 39.11
N GLU A 304 9.71 7.19 39.75
CA GLU A 304 10.15 7.48 41.11
C GLU A 304 11.06 8.72 41.11
N GLY A 305 10.44 9.90 41.21
CA GLY A 305 11.15 11.14 41.50
C GLY A 305 11.41 11.26 43.01
N GLN A 306 12.68 11.37 43.39
CA GLN A 306 13.09 11.82 44.72
C GLN A 306 12.45 13.18 45.01
N GLY A 307 11.36 13.21 45.80
CA GLY A 307 10.69 14.47 46.08
C GLY A 307 9.29 14.39 46.67
N LEU A 308 8.99 13.37 47.49
CA LEU A 308 7.96 13.55 48.51
C LEU A 308 8.56 14.48 49.58
N SER A 309 8.49 15.79 49.35
CA SER A 309 8.66 16.73 50.46
C SER A 309 7.65 16.33 51.53
N LYS A 310 8.13 16.16 52.77
CA LYS A 310 7.32 15.73 53.93
C LYS A 310 6.18 16.72 54.28
N GLU A 311 6.01 17.77 53.50
CA GLU A 311 4.93 18.76 53.56
C GLU A 311 4.13 18.77 52.24
N GLY A 312 3.39 17.69 51.96
CA GLY A 312 2.07 17.66 51.30
C GLY A 312 1.78 18.38 49.97
N ARG A 313 2.72 19.08 49.34
CA ARG A 313 2.51 19.82 48.07
C ARG A 313 3.77 19.78 47.22
N GLY A 314 4.11 18.60 46.70
CA GLY A 314 4.97 18.50 45.52
C GLY A 314 4.12 18.75 44.27
N GLU A 315 4.55 19.67 43.40
CA GLU A 315 3.96 19.78 42.07
C GLU A 315 4.30 18.51 41.29
N GLY A 316 3.34 17.61 41.17
CA GLY A 316 3.48 16.41 40.33
C GLY A 316 3.68 16.84 38.88
N GLY A 317 4.87 16.57 38.34
CA GLY A 317 5.22 16.78 36.94
C GLY A 317 4.91 15.56 36.09
N MET A 318 4.81 15.77 34.77
CA MET A 318 4.66 14.70 33.79
C MET A 318 5.71 14.91 32.69
N THR A 319 6.44 13.84 32.36
CA THR A 319 7.39 13.82 31.27
C THR A 319 6.84 12.96 30.14
N THR A 320 6.98 13.45 28.91
CA THR A 320 6.46 12.79 27.71
C THR A 320 7.62 12.35 26.82
N THR A 321 7.59 11.10 26.34
CA THR A 321 8.60 10.52 25.45
C THR A 321 7.94 10.05 24.14
N GLY A 322 8.74 9.64 23.15
CA GLY A 322 8.23 9.09 21.87
C GLY A 322 8.21 10.04 20.68
N GLN A 323 9.08 11.06 20.65
CA GLN A 323 9.20 12.02 19.53
C GLN A 323 7.86 12.69 19.16
N LEU A 324 7.06 13.04 20.18
CA LEU A 324 5.77 13.68 19.98
C LEU A 324 5.95 15.05 19.31
N GLY A 325 5.12 15.33 18.31
CA GLY A 325 4.99 16.69 17.74
C GLY A 325 4.35 17.66 18.75
N ASP A 326 4.43 18.96 18.49
CA ASP A 326 4.02 19.98 19.46
C ASP A 326 2.53 19.90 19.81
N VAL A 327 1.69 19.65 18.81
CA VAL A 327 0.24 19.37 18.94
C VAL A 327 -0.01 18.19 19.89
N MET A 328 0.78 17.12 19.79
CA MET A 328 0.64 15.94 20.66
C MET A 328 1.16 16.18 22.09
N LYS A 329 2.17 17.04 22.26
CA LYS A 329 2.61 17.47 23.61
C LYS A 329 1.51 18.27 24.31
N GLU A 330 0.87 19.19 23.59
CA GLU A 330 -0.29 19.94 24.09
C GLU A 330 -1.42 18.98 24.50
N SER A 331 -1.71 17.97 23.67
CA SER A 331 -2.67 16.89 23.98
C SER A 331 -2.43 16.28 25.34
N THR A 332 -1.17 15.96 25.60
CA THR A 332 -0.80 15.19 26.76
C THR A 332 -0.98 16.05 28.01
N VAL A 333 -0.60 17.34 27.94
CA VAL A 333 -0.84 18.31 29.03
C VAL A 333 -2.33 18.46 29.33
N ILE A 334 -3.15 18.53 28.28
CA ILE A 334 -4.60 18.63 28.40
C ILE A 334 -5.20 17.38 29.02
N ALA A 335 -4.85 16.21 28.50
CA ALA A 335 -5.26 14.92 29.04
C ALA A 335 -4.86 14.80 30.51
N TYR A 336 -3.66 15.21 30.88
CA TYR A 336 -3.19 15.20 32.26
C TYR A 336 -3.99 16.15 33.17
N THR A 337 -4.35 17.33 32.65
CA THR A 337 -5.16 18.32 33.37
C THR A 337 -6.59 17.81 33.59
N VAL A 338 -7.18 17.16 32.58
CA VAL A 338 -8.50 16.51 32.68
C VAL A 338 -8.45 15.34 33.66
N ALA A 339 -7.41 14.50 33.60
CA ALA A 339 -7.24 13.38 34.53
C ALA A 339 -7.05 13.85 35.98
N LYS A 340 -6.44 15.03 36.19
CA LYS A 340 -6.34 15.71 37.51
C LYS A 340 -7.64 16.39 37.97
N GLY A 341 -8.65 16.52 37.10
CA GLY A 341 -9.93 17.15 37.43
C GLY A 341 -9.94 18.69 37.37
N ALA A 342 -9.06 19.32 36.57
CA ALA A 342 -8.99 20.78 36.40
C ALA A 342 -9.48 21.27 35.00
N THR A 343 -9.91 22.54 34.90
CA THR A 343 -10.47 23.21 33.68
C THR A 343 -9.60 24.42 33.22
N PRO A 344 -9.64 24.98 31.98
CA PRO A 344 -9.45 24.44 30.60
C PRO A 344 -8.43 25.21 29.67
N LYS A 345 -7.83 24.58 28.61
CA LYS A 345 -7.29 25.17 27.32
C LYS A 345 -6.95 24.15 26.16
N ASP A 346 -7.46 24.29 24.92
CA ASP A 346 -7.71 23.27 23.83
C ASP A 346 -6.59 22.47 23.07
N ASP A 347 -7.02 21.31 22.50
CA ASP A 347 -6.53 20.32 21.46
C ASP A 347 -5.36 19.33 21.71
N PRO A 348 -5.28 18.07 21.14
CA PRO A 348 -5.91 17.35 19.98
C PRO A 348 -6.21 15.80 20.19
N SER A 349 -6.23 15.00 19.10
CA SER A 349 -6.90 13.69 18.81
C SER A 349 -6.52 12.36 19.48
N ALA A 350 -5.51 12.33 20.35
CA ALA A 350 -5.19 11.13 21.14
C ALA A 350 -5.62 11.26 22.62
N GLY A 351 -6.34 12.32 22.95
CA GLY A 351 -6.64 12.69 24.33
C GLY A 351 -7.39 11.59 25.10
N VAL A 352 -8.31 10.87 24.46
CA VAL A 352 -9.07 9.80 25.13
C VAL A 352 -8.19 8.61 25.52
N THR A 353 -7.26 8.23 24.65
CA THR A 353 -6.32 7.12 24.90
C THR A 353 -5.37 7.47 26.04
N ILE A 354 -4.85 8.71 26.07
CA ILE A 354 -3.94 9.19 27.11
C ILE A 354 -4.65 9.29 28.47
N VAL A 355 -5.85 9.87 28.52
CA VAL A 355 -6.63 9.96 29.77
C VAL A 355 -6.97 8.58 30.29
N SER A 356 -7.37 7.66 29.42
CA SER A 356 -7.68 6.29 29.81
C SER A 356 -6.45 5.58 30.40
N ALA A 357 -5.26 5.78 29.82
CA ALA A 357 -4.02 5.23 30.36
C ALA A 357 -3.70 5.81 31.75
N LEU A 358 -3.77 7.14 31.90
CA LEU A 358 -3.54 7.82 33.18
C LEU A 358 -4.52 7.37 34.28
N LEU A 359 -5.81 7.25 33.95
CA LEU A 359 -6.83 6.77 34.89
C LEU A 359 -6.64 5.29 35.22
N SER A 360 -6.28 4.47 34.23
CA SER A 360 -5.98 3.04 34.44
C SER A 360 -4.83 2.86 35.42
N LEU A 361 -3.76 3.65 35.27
CA LEU A 361 -2.63 3.65 36.19
C LEU A 361 -3.04 4.15 37.58
N ALA A 362 -3.78 5.27 37.66
CA ALA A 362 -4.18 5.86 38.94
C ALA A 362 -5.16 4.99 39.73
N MET A 363 -6.02 4.23 39.05
CA MET A 363 -6.98 3.32 39.67
C MET A 363 -6.42 1.90 39.88
N ASP A 364 -5.19 1.63 39.42
CA ASP A 364 -4.57 0.30 39.36
C ASP A 364 -5.52 -0.75 38.75
N ARG A 365 -6.18 -0.37 37.64
CA ARG A 365 -7.18 -1.20 36.96
C ARG A 365 -6.87 -1.31 35.48
N PRO A 366 -6.68 -2.52 34.94
CA PRO A 366 -6.43 -2.69 33.51
C PRO A 366 -7.68 -2.35 32.70
N ILE A 367 -7.47 -1.78 31.51
CA ILE A 367 -8.55 -1.53 30.56
C ILE A 367 -8.99 -2.82 29.87
N ARG A 368 -10.25 -2.86 29.42
CA ARG A 368 -10.81 -4.02 28.72
C ARG A 368 -9.94 -4.40 27.53
N GLN A 369 -9.64 -5.68 27.41
CA GLN A 369 -8.90 -6.23 26.27
C GLN A 369 -9.71 -6.07 24.99
N ASN A 370 -9.02 -6.01 23.86
CA ASN A 370 -9.62 -5.89 22.51
C ASN A 370 -10.38 -4.58 22.27
N VAL A 371 -10.08 -3.52 23.02
CA VAL A 371 -10.66 -2.20 22.75
C VAL A 371 -9.55 -1.28 22.28
N ALA A 372 -9.64 -0.85 21.03
CA ALA A 372 -8.83 0.23 20.50
C ALA A 372 -9.67 1.51 20.46
N MET A 373 -9.07 2.64 20.82
CA MET A 373 -9.78 3.92 20.85
C MET A 373 -8.97 5.03 20.19
N THR A 374 -9.68 5.95 19.56
CA THR A 374 -9.13 7.22 19.10
C THR A 374 -10.17 8.30 19.28
N GLY A 375 -9.72 9.48 19.70
CA GLY A 375 -10.62 10.60 19.83
C GLY A 375 -10.02 11.81 20.50
N GLU A 376 -10.52 12.95 20.04
CA GLU A 376 -10.23 14.26 20.59
C GLU A 376 -10.95 14.46 21.92
N LEU A 377 -10.21 15.01 22.88
CA LEU A 377 -10.71 15.32 24.21
C LEU A 377 -10.61 16.83 24.45
N SER A 378 -11.75 17.46 24.70
CA SER A 378 -11.80 18.83 25.22
C SER A 378 -11.65 18.82 26.75
N LEU A 379 -11.19 19.91 27.34
CA LEU A 379 -11.08 20.03 28.81
C LEU A 379 -12.40 20.12 29.54
N THR A 380 -13.49 20.30 28.81
CA THR A 380 -14.84 20.13 29.35
C THR A 380 -15.22 18.66 29.54
N GLY A 381 -14.34 17.72 29.16
CA GLY A 381 -14.62 16.29 29.15
C GLY A 381 -15.52 15.85 27.99
N LYS A 382 -15.79 16.74 27.03
CA LYS A 382 -16.55 16.44 25.81
C LYS A 382 -15.62 15.88 24.73
N TYR A 383 -16.19 15.01 23.90
CA TYR A 383 -15.52 14.39 22.76
C TYR A 383 -16.13 14.94 21.46
N SER A 384 -15.30 15.39 20.52
CA SER A 384 -15.75 15.87 19.20
C SER A 384 -15.86 14.72 18.19
N GLN A 385 -14.90 13.79 18.18
CA GLN A 385 -14.86 12.63 17.29
C GLN A 385 -14.29 11.42 18.02
N LEU A 386 -15.16 10.55 18.56
CA LEU A 386 -14.76 9.36 19.30
C LEU A 386 -15.08 8.11 18.51
N THR A 387 -14.07 7.28 18.25
CA THR A 387 -14.23 5.99 17.58
C THR A 387 -13.64 4.88 18.45
N PHE A 388 -14.42 3.82 18.64
CA PHE A 388 -13.98 2.57 19.27
C PHE A 388 -13.98 1.47 18.22
N VAL A 389 -12.94 0.64 18.22
CA VAL A 389 -12.81 -0.55 17.36
C VAL A 389 -12.50 -1.76 18.23
#